data_AF-A0A7X9S5J9-F1
#
_entry.id   AF-A0A7X9S5J9-F1
#
_cell.length_a   1.000
_cell.length_b   1.000
_cell.length_c   1.000
_cell.angle_alpha   90.00
_cell.angle_beta   90.00
_cell.angle_gamma   90.00
#
_symmetry.space_group_name_H-M   'P 1'
#
loop_
_entity.id
_entity.type
_entity.pdbx_description
1 polymer ?
#
loop_
_entity_poly.entity_id
_entity_poly.type
_entity_poly.pdbx_seq_one_letter_code
_entity_poly.pdbx_strand_id
1 'polypeptide(L)'
;MRNNKAQKQYIRKGNLIYLKRSRDKKKKGFTLIELIAVIAIIGMMASILLPKFTNYMSEAKKLKVVEQSRKVVMAVESYNMKANSPIKETEKVSDAKGNSKVTKYFEDVDKETDKLSDNMSIQDCYRIVSGEEFSINPETGVFTNLEGGASGDIPQSKQP
;
A
#
# COMPACT_ATOMS: atom_id res chain seq x y z
N MET A 1 11.80 -16.69 35.70
CA MET A 1 12.31 -18.07 35.55
C MET A 1 11.22 -19.07 35.94
N ARG A 2 11.08 -20.14 35.15
CA ARG A 2 10.02 -21.17 35.19
C ARG A 2 9.89 -21.81 36.57
N ASN A 3 8.66 -22.01 37.08
CA ASN A 3 8.42 -23.15 37.96
C ASN A 3 6.95 -23.62 37.98
N ASN A 4 6.56 -24.27 36.89
CA ASN A 4 5.45 -25.22 36.90
C ASN A 4 5.90 -26.46 37.69
N LYS A 5 5.84 -26.38 39.02
CA LYS A 5 6.06 -27.55 39.89
C LYS A 5 4.85 -28.46 39.78
N ALA A 6 4.88 -29.37 38.81
CA ALA A 6 4.05 -30.57 38.84
C ALA A 6 4.39 -31.32 40.13
N GLN A 7 3.64 -31.07 41.21
CA GLN A 7 3.80 -31.77 42.47
C GLN A 7 3.43 -33.24 42.26
N LYS A 8 4.43 -34.07 41.94
CA LYS A 8 4.35 -35.53 42.07
C LYS A 8 4.22 -35.83 43.56
N GLN A 9 2.98 -36.03 44.00
CA GLN A 9 2.72 -36.45 45.37
C GLN A 9 3.09 -37.93 45.46
N TYR A 10 4.05 -38.31 46.30
CA TYR A 10 4.40 -39.72 46.48
C TYR A 10 3.50 -40.34 47.55
N ILE A 11 3.11 -41.61 47.37
CA ILE A 11 2.40 -42.37 48.40
C ILE A 11 3.40 -43.36 48.99
N ARG A 12 3.60 -43.34 50.32
CA ARG A 12 4.41 -44.31 51.05
C ARG A 12 3.51 -45.44 51.56
N LYS A 13 3.88 -46.69 51.26
CA LYS A 13 3.35 -47.90 51.94
C LYS A 13 4.54 -48.71 52.41
N GLY A 14 4.79 -48.72 53.71
CA GLY A 14 6.02 -49.28 54.29
C GLY A 14 7.27 -48.56 53.77
N ASN A 15 8.33 -49.32 53.49
CA ASN A 15 9.61 -48.79 52.99
C ASN A 15 9.64 -48.51 51.47
N LEU A 16 8.55 -48.78 50.73
CA LEU A 16 8.48 -48.49 49.29
C LEU A 16 7.76 -47.16 49.00
N ILE A 17 8.34 -46.40 48.07
CA ILE A 17 7.84 -45.10 47.60
C ILE A 17 7.21 -45.28 46.21
N TYR A 18 5.91 -45.00 46.08
CA TYR A 18 5.19 -45.07 44.82
C TYR A 18 4.93 -43.68 44.23
N LEU A 19 5.11 -43.56 42.91
CA LEU A 19 4.76 -42.36 42.13
C LEU A 19 3.23 -42.28 41.96
N LYS A 20 2.55 -41.26 42.53
CA LYS A 20 1.13 -40.99 42.23
C LYS A 20 1.05 -40.33 40.85
N ARG A 21 0.38 -40.98 39.90
CA ARG A 21 0.08 -40.37 38.60
C ARG A 21 -1.03 -39.33 38.79
N SER A 22 -0.66 -38.05 38.82
CA SER A 22 -1.63 -36.96 38.70
C SER A 22 -2.31 -37.09 37.33
N ARG A 23 -3.63 -37.26 37.32
CA ARG A 23 -4.42 -37.09 36.08
C ARG A 23 -4.36 -35.61 35.75
N ASP A 24 -3.57 -35.26 34.73
CA ASP A 24 -3.50 -33.90 34.21
C ASP A 24 -4.90 -33.40 33.87
N LYS A 25 -5.17 -32.14 34.24
CA LYS A 25 -6.45 -31.47 34.04
C LYS A 25 -6.89 -31.66 32.58
N LYS A 26 -8.12 -32.16 32.37
CA LYS A 26 -8.71 -32.34 31.04
C LYS A 26 -8.54 -31.06 30.24
N LYS A 27 -7.72 -31.08 29.19
CA LYS A 27 -7.69 -29.99 28.21
C LYS A 27 -9.07 -29.97 27.56
N LYS A 28 -9.84 -28.90 27.78
CA LYS A 28 -11.06 -28.65 27.00
C LYS A 28 -10.59 -28.39 25.57
N GLY A 29 -10.84 -29.34 24.68
CA GLY A 29 -10.56 -29.19 23.25
C GLY A 29 -11.56 -28.23 22.63
N PHE A 30 -11.14 -27.53 21.58
CA PHE A 30 -12.01 -26.74 20.72
C PHE A 30 -12.99 -27.68 20.01
N THR A 31 -14.26 -27.31 19.95
CA THR A 31 -15.27 -28.13 19.28
C THR A 31 -15.30 -27.81 17.79
N LEU A 32 -15.62 -28.81 16.95
CA LEU A 32 -15.80 -28.59 15.51
C LEU A 32 -16.91 -27.58 15.22
N ILE A 33 -17.96 -27.56 16.06
CA ILE A 33 -19.07 -26.62 15.90
C ILE A 33 -18.64 -25.17 16.13
N GLU A 34 -17.76 -24.92 17.11
CA GLU A 34 -17.18 -23.58 17.32
C GLU A 34 -16.40 -23.13 16.08
N LEU A 35 -15.68 -24.03 15.40
CA LEU A 35 -14.96 -23.68 14.17
C LEU A 35 -15.91 -23.34 13.01
N ILE A 36 -16.95 -24.17 12.83
CA ILE A 36 -17.91 -24.05 11.74
C ILE A 36 -18.71 -22.74 11.86
N ALA A 37 -19.13 -22.38 13.07
CA ALA A 37 -19.85 -21.13 13.30
C ALA A 37 -18.99 -19.90 12.96
N VAL A 38 -17.68 -19.94 13.25
CA VAL A 38 -16.75 -18.83 12.95
C VAL A 38 -16.55 -18.63 11.46
N ILE A 39 -16.28 -19.71 10.71
CA ILE A 39 -16.10 -19.59 9.25
C ILE A 39 -17.40 -19.19 8.54
N ALA A 40 -18.57 -19.57 9.09
CA ALA A 40 -19.86 -19.17 8.56
C ALA A 40 -20.07 -17.65 8.68
N ILE A 41 -19.78 -17.06 9.84
CA ILE A 41 -19.89 -15.60 10.05
C ILE A 41 -18.86 -14.84 9.22
N ILE A 42 -17.59 -15.30 9.20
CA ILE A 42 -16.54 -14.69 8.37
C ILE A 42 -16.92 -14.74 6.89
N GLY A 43 -17.47 -15.86 6.40
CA GLY A 43 -17.93 -16.01 5.03
C GLY A 43 -19.04 -15.02 4.65
N MET A 44 -20.03 -14.84 5.54
CA MET A 44 -21.10 -13.86 5.35
C MET A 44 -20.56 -12.43 5.27
N MET A 45 -19.64 -12.06 6.18
CA MET A 45 -19.02 -10.73 6.17
C MET A 45 -18.14 -10.51 4.93
N ALA A 46 -17.35 -11.51 4.53
CA ALA A 46 -16.45 -11.43 3.39
C ALA A 46 -17.20 -11.18 2.07
N SER A 47 -18.37 -11.80 1.89
CA SER A 47 -19.19 -11.62 0.68
C SER A 47 -19.57 -10.16 0.41
N ILE A 48 -19.87 -9.38 1.46
CA ILE A 48 -20.26 -7.96 1.34
C ILE A 48 -19.02 -7.05 1.27
N LEU A 49 -17.92 -7.44 1.92
CA LEU A 49 -16.71 -6.63 2.06
C LEU A 49 -15.87 -6.60 0.77
N LEU A 50 -15.69 -7.75 0.11
CA LEU A 50 -14.80 -7.89 -1.04
C LEU A 50 -15.07 -6.90 -2.20
N PRO A 51 -16.30 -6.73 -2.73
CA PRO A 51 -16.54 -5.85 -3.87
C PRO A 51 -16.33 -4.36 -3.53
N LYS A 52 -16.56 -3.97 -2.28
CA LYS A 52 -16.29 -2.59 -1.84
C LYS A 52 -14.80 -2.34 -1.70
N PHE A 53 -14.07 -3.33 -1.20
CA PHE A 53 -12.63 -3.24 -0.99
C PHE A 53 -11.84 -3.02 -2.29
N THR A 54 -12.25 -3.64 -3.41
CA THR A 54 -11.58 -3.46 -4.70
C THR A 54 -11.63 -2.00 -5.19
N ASN A 55 -12.78 -1.33 -5.03
CA ASN A 55 -12.95 0.06 -5.44
C ASN A 55 -12.10 1.00 -4.57
N TYR A 56 -12.16 0.84 -3.24
CA TYR A 56 -11.31 1.62 -2.33
C TYR A 56 -9.81 1.41 -2.59
N MET A 57 -9.40 0.19 -2.93
CA MET A 57 -8.02 -0.11 -3.29
C MET A 57 -7.60 0.61 -4.58
N SER A 58 -8.48 0.68 -5.58
CA SER A 58 -8.22 1.41 -6.83
C SER A 58 -8.12 2.91 -6.60
N GLU A 59 -8.98 3.48 -5.75
CA GLU A 59 -8.96 4.90 -5.41
C GLU A 59 -7.73 5.27 -4.59
N ALA A 60 -7.33 4.42 -3.63
CA ALA A 60 -6.07 4.58 -2.90
C ALA A 60 -4.86 4.55 -3.84
N LYS A 61 -4.87 3.71 -4.89
CA LYS A 61 -3.82 3.72 -5.92
C LYS A 61 -3.82 5.03 -6.73
N LYS A 62 -4.98 5.55 -7.13
CA LYS A 62 -5.09 6.86 -7.81
C LYS A 62 -4.59 8.01 -6.92
N LEU A 63 -4.99 8.04 -5.65
CA LEU A 63 -4.56 9.04 -4.68
C LEU A 63 -3.03 9.05 -4.51
N LYS A 64 -2.38 7.88 -4.52
CA LYS A 64 -0.91 7.79 -4.50
C LYS A 64 -0.25 8.43 -5.72
N VAL A 65 -0.82 8.27 -6.92
CA VAL A 65 -0.31 8.92 -8.15
C VAL A 65 -0.43 10.44 -8.05
N VAL A 66 -1.55 10.95 -7.53
CA VAL A 66 -1.76 12.38 -7.29
C VAL A 66 -0.75 12.91 -6.27
N GLU A 67 -0.58 12.22 -5.14
CA GLU A 67 0.37 12.61 -4.09
C GLU A 67 1.81 12.67 -4.64
N GLN A 68 2.23 11.64 -5.38
CA GLN A 68 3.55 11.61 -5.99
C GLN A 68 3.72 12.71 -7.04
N SER A 69 2.69 12.97 -7.86
CA SER A 69 2.72 14.06 -8.85
C SER A 69 2.86 15.43 -8.19
N ARG A 70 2.17 15.67 -7.06
CA ARG A 70 2.33 16.90 -6.25
C ARG A 70 3.75 17.06 -5.74
N LYS A 71 4.35 15.98 -5.22
CA LYS A 71 5.75 16.00 -4.75
C LYS A 71 6.72 16.35 -5.87
N VAL A 72 6.54 15.78 -7.06
CA VAL A 72 7.36 16.11 -8.24
C VAL A 72 7.22 17.58 -8.61
N VAL A 73 6.00 18.09 -8.74
CA VAL A 73 5.74 19.49 -9.08
C VAL A 73 6.41 20.43 -8.07
N MET A 74 6.17 20.22 -6.77
CA MET A 74 6.76 21.05 -5.72
C MET A 74 8.30 20.99 -5.73
N ALA A 75 8.89 19.82 -5.97
CA ALA A 75 10.35 19.65 -6.02
C ALA A 75 10.95 20.36 -7.25
N VAL A 76 10.31 20.24 -8.40
CA VAL A 76 10.73 20.90 -9.65
C VAL A 76 10.59 22.42 -9.54
N GLU A 77 9.46 22.94 -9.02
CA GLU A 77 9.26 24.36 -8.78
C GLU A 77 10.31 24.92 -7.81
N SER A 78 10.51 24.25 -6.67
CA SER A 78 11.50 24.65 -5.66
C SER A 78 12.93 24.69 -6.21
N TYR A 79 13.27 23.75 -7.08
CA TYR A 79 14.55 23.75 -7.78
C TYR A 79 14.63 24.89 -8.80
N ASN A 80 13.61 25.06 -9.65
CA ASN A 80 13.57 26.07 -10.71
C ASN A 80 13.64 27.50 -10.16
N MET A 81 13.13 27.77 -8.95
CA MET A 81 13.28 29.06 -8.27
C MET A 81 14.75 29.44 -7.98
N LYS A 82 15.67 28.48 -7.90
CA LYS A 82 17.08 28.68 -7.52
C LYS A 82 18.07 28.27 -8.60
N ALA A 83 17.60 27.68 -9.69
CA ALA A 83 18.45 27.10 -10.72
C ALA A 83 18.78 28.10 -11.83
N ASN A 84 20.05 28.16 -12.23
CA ASN A 84 20.47 28.87 -13.45
C ASN A 84 20.02 28.16 -14.75
N SER A 85 19.58 26.90 -14.64
CA SER A 85 19.05 26.12 -15.77
C SER A 85 17.83 25.36 -15.26
N PRO A 86 16.62 25.91 -15.48
CA PRO A 86 15.39 25.30 -15.01
C PRO A 86 15.07 24.02 -15.80
N ILE A 87 14.46 23.07 -15.13
CA ILE A 87 13.90 21.86 -15.73
C ILE A 87 12.62 22.24 -16.45
N LYS A 88 12.50 21.86 -17.72
CA LYS A 88 11.32 22.13 -18.53
C LYS A 88 10.21 21.14 -18.22
N GLU A 89 8.97 21.58 -18.34
CA GLU A 89 7.78 20.74 -18.11
C GLU A 89 7.69 19.55 -19.09
N THR A 90 8.37 19.64 -20.24
CA THR A 90 8.45 18.56 -21.24
C THR A 90 9.41 17.44 -20.84
N GLU A 91 10.26 17.64 -19.82
CA GLU A 91 11.20 16.62 -19.36
C GLU A 91 10.47 15.51 -18.60
N LYS A 92 11.04 14.31 -18.64
CA LYS A 92 10.46 13.15 -17.97
C LYS A 92 10.66 13.25 -16.47
N VAL A 93 9.71 12.69 -15.73
CA VAL A 93 9.79 12.57 -14.27
C VAL A 93 11.00 11.74 -13.85
N SER A 94 11.39 10.72 -14.62
CA SER A 94 12.60 9.92 -14.40
C SER A 94 13.87 10.78 -14.35
N ASP A 95 13.97 11.75 -15.24
CA ASP A 95 15.16 12.58 -15.43
C ASP A 95 15.27 13.61 -14.31
N ALA A 96 14.13 14.17 -13.89
CA ALA A 96 14.03 15.03 -12.71
C ALA A 96 14.39 14.28 -11.42
N LYS A 97 13.95 13.02 -11.26
CA LYS A 97 14.31 12.16 -10.12
C LYS A 97 15.78 11.75 -10.11
N GLY A 98 16.39 11.58 -11.29
CA GLY A 98 17.83 11.30 -11.41
C GLY A 98 18.72 12.51 -11.12
N ASN A 99 18.15 13.72 -11.12
CA ASN A 99 18.91 14.93 -10.87
C ASN A 99 19.19 15.10 -9.36
N SER A 100 20.45 14.89 -8.98
CA SER A 100 20.94 14.99 -7.59
C SER A 100 20.62 16.33 -6.88
N LYS A 101 20.25 17.38 -7.62
CA LYS A 101 19.85 18.67 -7.06
C LYS A 101 18.36 18.76 -6.76
N VAL A 102 17.53 18.00 -7.47
CA VAL A 102 16.08 17.90 -7.26
C VAL A 102 15.77 16.85 -6.21
N THR A 103 16.55 15.75 -6.15
CA THR A 103 16.47 14.73 -5.09
C THR A 103 16.58 15.30 -3.68
N LYS A 104 17.22 16.46 -3.51
CA LYS A 104 17.27 17.20 -2.24
C LYS A 104 15.88 17.69 -1.77
N TYR A 105 14.96 17.91 -2.70
CA TYR A 105 13.58 18.36 -2.44
C TYR A 105 12.57 17.21 -2.49
N PHE A 106 13.02 15.99 -2.82
CA PHE A 106 12.23 14.79 -2.62
C PHE A 106 12.51 14.28 -1.20
N GLU A 107 11.55 14.40 -0.29
CA GLU A 107 11.63 13.79 1.05
C GLU A 107 11.83 12.27 0.91
N ASP A 108 12.77 11.71 1.69
CA ASP A 108 13.21 10.30 1.79
C ASP A 108 12.42 9.36 0.87
N VAL A 109 12.92 9.23 -0.37
CA VAL A 109 12.39 8.38 -1.44
C VAL A 109 12.71 6.93 -1.12
N ASP A 110 12.16 6.41 -0.02
CA ASP A 110 12.35 5.04 0.37
C ASP A 110 11.02 4.29 0.32
N LYS A 111 10.91 3.56 -0.80
CA LYS A 111 10.33 2.22 -0.93
C LYS A 111 8.82 2.13 -0.71
N GLU A 112 8.09 2.19 -1.80
CA GLU A 112 7.83 0.98 -2.58
C GLU A 112 6.93 1.35 -3.75
N THR A 113 7.40 1.02 -4.96
CA THR A 113 6.68 1.13 -6.24
C THR A 113 6.39 2.57 -6.68
N ASP A 114 7.32 3.15 -7.43
CA ASP A 114 7.09 4.40 -8.16
C ASP A 114 5.83 4.26 -9.02
N LYS A 115 4.77 4.99 -8.65
CA LYS A 115 3.47 4.93 -9.35
C LYS A 115 3.43 5.93 -10.51
N LEU A 116 4.46 6.76 -10.65
CA LEU A 116 4.67 7.59 -11.82
C LEU A 116 5.42 6.73 -12.84
N SER A 117 4.85 6.56 -14.03
CA SER A 117 5.53 5.85 -15.12
C SER A 117 6.84 6.56 -15.48
N ASP A 118 7.88 5.80 -15.81
CA ASP A 118 9.19 6.34 -16.24
C ASP A 118 9.08 7.27 -17.46
N ASN A 119 8.00 7.13 -18.23
CA ASN A 119 7.73 7.95 -19.42
C ASN A 119 6.80 9.13 -19.17
N MET A 120 6.30 9.30 -17.94
CA MET A 120 5.42 10.42 -17.59
C MET A 120 6.21 11.73 -17.63
N SER A 121 5.65 12.76 -18.27
CA SER A 121 6.26 14.09 -18.30
C SER A 121 5.90 14.89 -17.04
N ILE A 122 6.70 15.90 -16.72
CA ILE A 122 6.40 16.84 -15.64
C ILE A 122 5.09 17.59 -15.95
N GLN A 123 4.81 17.88 -17.22
CA GLN A 123 3.54 18.44 -17.68
C GLN A 123 2.35 17.56 -17.32
N ASP A 124 2.48 16.23 -17.42
CA ASP A 124 1.42 15.31 -16.99
C ASP A 124 1.21 15.39 -15.47
N CYS A 125 2.27 15.58 -14.68
CA CYS A 125 2.12 15.79 -13.24
C CYS A 125 1.34 17.08 -12.94
N TYR A 126 1.62 18.18 -13.63
CA TYR A 126 0.83 19.42 -13.48
C TYR A 126 -0.64 19.20 -13.82
N ARG A 127 -0.94 18.45 -14.87
CA ARG A 127 -2.31 18.13 -15.30
C ARG A 127 -3.06 17.29 -14.26
N ILE A 128 -2.42 16.25 -13.71
CA ILE A 128 -3.00 15.44 -12.63
C ILE A 128 -3.25 16.28 -11.38
N VAL A 129 -2.29 17.13 -11.00
CA VAL A 129 -2.44 18.00 -9.82
C VAL A 129 -3.56 19.03 -10.02
N SER A 130 -3.77 19.46 -11.26
CA SER A 130 -4.85 20.37 -11.68
C SER A 130 -6.22 19.68 -11.73
N GLY A 131 -6.30 18.37 -11.51
CA GLY A 131 -7.54 17.61 -11.44
C GLY A 131 -7.96 16.94 -12.75
N GLU A 132 -7.05 16.80 -13.72
CA GLU A 132 -7.35 16.02 -14.93
C GLU A 132 -7.48 14.52 -14.62
N GLU A 133 -8.42 13.87 -15.29
CA GLU A 133 -8.65 12.44 -15.10
C GLU A 133 -7.52 11.61 -15.73
N PHE A 134 -7.23 10.47 -15.11
CA PHE A 134 -6.15 9.59 -15.54
C PHE A 134 -6.46 8.13 -15.25
N SER A 135 -5.82 7.30 -16.06
CA SER A 135 -5.86 5.85 -15.97
C SER A 135 -4.66 5.33 -15.18
N ILE A 136 -4.89 4.27 -14.42
CA ILE A 136 -3.85 3.51 -13.73
C ILE A 136 -3.94 2.04 -14.12
N ASN A 137 -2.80 1.35 -14.14
CA ASN A 137 -2.79 -0.09 -14.27
C ASN A 137 -3.45 -0.71 -13.01
N PRO A 138 -4.50 -1.55 -13.15
CA PRO A 138 -5.24 -2.08 -12.00
C PRO A 138 -4.40 -3.03 -11.13
N GLU A 139 -3.40 -3.69 -11.70
CA GLU A 139 -2.50 -4.61 -11.01
C GLU A 139 -1.40 -3.82 -10.28
N THR A 140 -0.62 -3.03 -11.01
CA THR A 140 0.57 -2.34 -10.47
C THR A 140 0.24 -1.00 -9.82
N GLY A 141 -0.90 -0.38 -10.13
CA GLY A 141 -1.27 0.96 -9.65
C GLY A 141 -0.45 2.10 -10.25
N VAL A 142 0.35 1.81 -11.27
CA VAL A 142 1.20 2.80 -11.96
C VAL A 142 0.35 3.57 -12.96
N PHE A 143 0.61 4.88 -13.08
CA PHE A 143 0.04 5.76 -14.09
C PHE A 143 0.26 5.20 -15.49
N THR A 144 -0.79 5.21 -16.31
CA THR A 144 -0.71 4.75 -17.71
C THR A 144 -0.88 5.89 -18.69
N ASN A 145 -2.01 6.61 -18.63
CA ASN A 145 -2.33 7.70 -19.54
C ASN A 145 -3.25 8.70 -18.85
N LEU A 146 -3.26 9.95 -19.33
CA LEU A 146 -4.31 10.91 -19.02
C LEU A 146 -5.57 10.56 -19.81
N GLU A 147 -6.72 10.53 -19.14
CA GLU A 147 -8.02 10.32 -19.76
C GLU A 147 -8.56 11.68 -20.20
N GLY A 148 -8.18 12.06 -21.42
CA GLY A 148 -8.45 13.41 -21.93
C GLY A 148 -7.72 13.79 -23.23
N GLY A 149 -7.07 12.85 -23.91
CA GLY A 149 -6.63 13.03 -25.30
C GLY A 149 -7.66 12.43 -26.25
N ALA A 150 -8.33 13.26 -27.03
CA ALA A 150 -9.28 12.84 -28.06
C ALA A 150 -8.80 11.62 -28.86
N SER A 151 -9.53 10.51 -28.77
CA SER A 151 -9.69 9.62 -29.91
C SER A 151 -11.04 9.97 -30.53
N GLY A 152 -11.04 10.98 -31.41
CA GLY A 152 -12.20 11.55 -32.09
C GLY A 152 -12.50 12.99 -31.67
N ASP A 153 -12.46 13.89 -32.66
CA ASP A 153 -12.81 15.32 -32.63
C ASP A 153 -11.71 16.30 -32.22
N ILE A 154 -11.11 16.91 -33.25
CA ILE A 154 -10.30 18.13 -33.20
C ILE A 154 -11.27 19.32 -33.34
N PRO A 155 -11.46 20.20 -32.34
CA PRO A 155 -11.92 21.55 -32.59
C PRO A 155 -10.68 22.42 -32.83
N GLN A 156 -10.41 22.74 -34.09
CA GLN A 156 -9.54 23.87 -34.42
C GLN A 156 -10.16 25.16 -33.88
N SER A 157 -9.43 25.90 -33.05
CA SER A 157 -9.49 27.37 -32.87
C SER A 157 -8.72 27.73 -31.59
N LYS A 158 -7.96 28.81 -31.44
CA LYS A 158 -7.52 29.92 -32.29
C LYS A 158 -6.41 30.59 -31.44
N GLN A 159 -5.21 30.74 -31.98
CA GLN A 159 -4.18 31.59 -31.35
C GLN A 159 -4.61 33.06 -31.47
N PRO A 160 -4.33 33.93 -30.49
CA PRO A 160 -4.32 35.36 -30.71
C PRO A 160 -3.18 35.77 -31.65
#